data_AF-A0A7V7E744-F1
#
_entry.id   AF-A0A7V7E744-F1
#
_cell.length_a   1.000
_cell.length_b   1.000
_cell.length_c   1.000
_cell.angle_alpha   90.00
_cell.angle_beta   90.00
_cell.angle_gamma   90.00
#
_symmetry.space_group_name_H-M   'P 1'
#
loop_
_entity.id
_entity.type
_entity.pdbx_description
1 polymer ?
#
loop_
_entity_poly.entity_id
_entity_poly.type
_entity_poly.pdbx_seq_one_letter_code
_entity_poly.pdbx_strand_id
1 'polypeptide(L)'
;MAKKSTSQQADKAVLALLELAAESGWRGISLADVARRSGMSLAELHGEFKSKWGILVRFLDGLDSAQMTGDLPDPEASLRDRLFEVIMRRFEAMRPHRQAIRAILSGTARDPAMWPGGAKRILGSAALMLEAAGVSSSGLRGRIKVKGLAGLYLKVLRVWLDDDGDGMDRTMAALDRALGRVETVAVVLCRGLPCRGTTADAAI
;
A
#
# COMPACT_ATOMS: atom_id res chain seq x y z
N MET A 1 19.56 10.83 22.34
CA MET A 1 19.78 11.60 21.08
C MET A 1 20.13 10.72 19.88
N ALA A 2 20.92 9.64 20.05
CA ALA A 2 21.31 8.73 18.96
C ALA A 2 20.14 8.16 18.13
N LYS A 3 19.06 7.68 18.77
CA LYS A 3 17.90 7.05 18.09
C LYS A 3 17.16 7.99 17.11
N LYS A 4 17.12 9.31 17.42
CA LYS A 4 16.49 10.32 16.56
C LYS A 4 17.33 10.63 15.33
N SER A 5 18.66 10.61 15.48
CA SER A 5 19.61 10.77 14.36
C SER A 5 19.54 9.60 13.39
N THR A 6 19.49 8.36 13.91
CA THR A 6 19.39 7.15 13.07
C THR A 6 18.10 7.12 12.25
N SER A 7 16.95 7.45 12.86
CA SER A 7 15.67 7.55 12.13
C SER A 7 15.73 8.60 11.02
N GLN A 8 16.31 9.76 11.29
CA GLN A 8 16.42 10.84 10.29
C GLN A 8 17.34 10.44 9.13
N GLN A 9 18.43 9.71 9.40
CA GLN A 9 19.31 9.17 8.36
C GLN A 9 18.62 8.09 7.52
N ALA A 10 17.86 7.20 8.16
CA ALA A 10 17.06 6.20 7.48
C ALA A 10 16.02 6.83 6.53
N ASP A 11 15.35 7.90 6.97
CA ASP A 11 14.37 8.61 6.15
C ASP A 11 15.06 9.34 4.97
N LYS A 12 16.26 9.89 5.16
CA LYS A 12 17.09 10.43 4.05
C LYS A 12 17.48 9.35 3.04
N ALA A 13 17.83 8.14 3.49
CA ALA A 13 18.13 7.02 2.60
C ALA A 13 16.91 6.58 1.78
N VAL A 14 15.72 6.61 2.38
CA VAL A 14 14.46 6.37 1.68
C VAL A 14 14.21 7.41 0.59
N LEU A 15 14.33 8.70 0.92
CA LEU A 15 14.15 9.78 -0.07
C LEU A 15 15.16 9.66 -1.21
N ALA A 16 16.44 9.44 -0.89
CA ALA A 16 17.50 9.22 -1.86
C ALA A 16 17.19 8.05 -2.81
N LEU A 17 16.68 6.93 -2.30
CA LEU A 17 16.27 5.80 -3.13
C LEU A 17 15.16 6.18 -4.10
N LEU A 18 14.13 6.90 -3.63
CA LEU A 18 12.98 7.30 -4.44
C LEU A 18 13.39 8.28 -5.54
N GLU A 19 14.22 9.28 -5.23
CA GLU A 19 14.78 10.20 -6.21
C GLU A 19 15.59 9.47 -7.28
N LEU A 20 16.53 8.60 -6.86
CA LEU A 20 17.34 7.82 -7.80
C LEU A 20 16.49 6.89 -8.67
N ALA A 21 15.40 6.33 -8.12
CA ALA A 21 14.46 5.53 -8.89
C ALA A 21 13.72 6.36 -9.95
N ALA A 22 13.30 7.59 -9.61
CA ALA A 22 12.66 8.49 -10.54
C ALA A 22 13.62 8.95 -11.66
N GLU A 23 14.90 9.20 -11.33
CA GLU A 23 15.93 9.68 -12.26
C GLU A 23 16.47 8.58 -13.19
N SER A 24 16.84 7.43 -12.65
CA SER A 24 17.65 6.42 -13.34
C SER A 24 16.99 5.04 -13.47
N GLY A 25 15.80 4.87 -12.89
CA GLY A 25 15.09 3.61 -12.87
C GLY A 25 15.63 2.62 -11.83
N TRP A 26 14.78 1.68 -11.41
CA TRP A 26 15.07 0.78 -10.27
C TRP A 26 16.31 -0.11 -10.43
N ARG A 27 16.61 -0.55 -11.66
CA ARG A 27 17.71 -1.49 -11.92
C ARG A 27 19.08 -0.82 -11.84
N GLY A 28 19.16 0.46 -12.20
CA GLY A 28 20.41 1.23 -12.19
C GLY A 28 20.91 1.63 -10.81
N ILE A 29 20.05 1.53 -9.78
CA ILE A 29 20.39 1.98 -8.43
C ILE A 29 21.31 0.98 -7.74
N SER A 30 22.47 1.49 -7.29
CA SER A 30 23.37 0.81 -6.35
C SER A 30 23.20 1.34 -4.91
N LEU A 31 23.58 0.54 -3.91
CA LEU A 31 23.62 1.02 -2.51
C LEU A 31 24.65 2.15 -2.31
N ALA A 32 25.72 2.17 -3.10
CA ALA A 32 26.71 3.23 -3.04
C ALA A 32 26.13 4.58 -3.50
N ASP A 33 25.26 4.59 -4.51
CA ASP A 33 24.60 5.81 -4.97
C ASP A 33 23.61 6.33 -3.95
N VAL A 34 22.84 5.44 -3.32
CA VAL A 34 21.93 5.81 -2.23
C VAL A 34 22.70 6.39 -1.05
N ALA A 35 23.80 5.76 -0.63
CA ALA A 35 24.64 6.25 0.47
C ALA A 35 25.18 7.66 0.18
N ARG A 36 25.73 7.85 -1.02
CA ARG A 36 26.25 9.14 -1.47
C ARG A 36 25.19 10.23 -1.47
N ARG A 37 23.99 9.94 -1.97
CA ARG A 37 22.87 10.89 -2.05
C ARG A 37 22.29 11.20 -0.66
N SER A 38 22.21 10.22 0.23
CA SER A 38 21.70 10.41 1.59
C SER A 38 22.71 11.04 2.55
N GLY A 39 23.97 11.20 2.13
CA GLY A 39 25.07 11.69 2.97
C GLY A 39 25.56 10.66 3.99
N MET A 40 25.30 9.38 3.77
CA MET A 40 25.78 8.27 4.60
C MET A 40 27.02 7.62 3.97
N SER A 41 27.88 7.04 4.79
CA SER A 41 28.85 6.06 4.30
C SER A 41 28.14 4.76 3.89
N LEU A 42 28.78 4.00 2.99
CA LEU A 42 28.25 2.69 2.59
C LEU A 42 28.13 1.72 3.78
N ALA A 43 29.06 1.80 4.74
CA ALA A 43 29.05 0.96 5.95
C ALA A 43 27.86 1.29 6.85
N GLU A 44 27.56 2.57 7.08
CA GLU A 44 26.38 3.00 7.84
C GLU A 44 25.09 2.55 7.14
N LEU A 45 24.99 2.75 5.83
CA LEU A 45 23.82 2.34 5.06
C LEU A 45 23.63 0.81 5.11
N HIS A 46 24.70 0.03 5.02
CA HIS A 46 24.63 -1.44 5.10
C HIS A 46 24.32 -1.95 6.51
N GLY A 47 24.76 -1.21 7.54
CA GLY A 47 24.39 -1.44 8.93
C GLY A 47 22.87 -1.38 9.12
N GLU A 48 22.25 -0.33 8.58
CA GLU A 48 20.80 -0.08 8.66
C GLU A 48 19.99 -0.95 7.70
N PHE A 49 20.41 -1.04 6.44
CA PHE A 49 19.67 -1.72 5.37
C PHE A 49 20.54 -2.74 4.65
N LYS A 50 20.08 -4.00 4.62
CA LYS A 50 20.80 -5.09 3.94
C LYS A 50 20.71 -5.04 2.42
N SER A 51 19.74 -4.31 1.86
CA SER A 51 19.54 -4.20 0.42
C SER A 51 18.70 -2.98 0.05
N LYS A 52 18.72 -2.59 -1.23
CA LYS A 52 17.80 -1.56 -1.75
C LYS A 52 16.34 -1.91 -1.56
N TRP A 53 16.00 -3.21 -1.53
CA TRP A 53 14.65 -3.67 -1.20
C TRP A 53 14.30 -3.40 0.27
N GLY A 54 15.24 -3.53 1.20
CA GLY A 54 15.03 -3.16 2.61
C GLY A 54 14.68 -1.68 2.78
N ILE A 55 15.33 -0.81 2.03
CA ILE A 55 15.02 0.63 2.00
C ILE A 55 13.62 0.87 1.44
N LEU A 56 13.24 0.19 0.35
CA LEU A 56 11.88 0.27 -0.20
C LEU A 56 10.83 -0.25 0.79
N VAL A 57 11.11 -1.35 1.50
CA VAL A 57 10.20 -1.88 2.53
C VAL A 57 9.99 -0.83 3.62
N ARG A 58 11.04 -0.14 4.07
CA ARG A 58 10.93 0.97 5.04
C ARG A 58 10.02 2.09 4.56
N PHE A 59 10.08 2.46 3.28
CA PHE A 59 9.15 3.42 2.68
C PHE A 59 7.70 2.91 2.75
N LEU A 60 7.46 1.67 2.32
CA LEU A 60 6.12 1.07 2.31
C LEU A 60 5.56 0.92 3.73
N ASP A 61 6.40 0.60 4.71
CA ASP A 61 6.01 0.51 6.13
C ASP A 61 5.63 1.88 6.68
N GLY A 62 6.29 2.95 6.22
CA GLY A 62 5.89 4.33 6.52
C GLY A 62 4.50 4.67 5.98
N LEU A 63 4.21 4.29 4.73
CA LEU A 63 2.87 4.48 4.14
C LEU A 63 1.79 3.70 4.91
N ASP A 64 2.06 2.43 5.22
CA ASP A 64 1.13 1.58 5.97
C ASP A 64 0.89 2.11 7.40
N SER A 65 1.95 2.58 8.06
CA SER A 65 1.85 3.13 9.42
C SER A 65 1.02 4.41 9.45
N ALA A 66 1.16 5.29 8.45
CA ALA A 66 0.35 6.49 8.32
C ALA A 66 -1.15 6.20 8.21
N GLN A 67 -1.53 5.05 7.65
CA GLN A 67 -2.93 4.60 7.60
C GLN A 67 -3.47 4.17 8.96
N MET A 68 -2.61 3.70 9.87
CA MET A 68 -2.99 3.25 11.22
C MET A 68 -3.00 4.38 12.25
N THR A 69 -2.22 5.44 12.02
CA THR A 69 -2.11 6.58 12.95
C THR A 69 -3.05 7.73 12.63
N GLY A 70 -3.64 7.77 11.43
CA GLY A 70 -4.64 8.79 11.07
C GLY A 70 -6.00 8.48 11.69
N ASP A 71 -6.91 9.47 11.67
CA ASP A 71 -8.28 9.27 12.13
C ASP A 71 -8.91 8.07 11.42
N LEU A 72 -9.50 7.19 12.21
CA LEU A 72 -10.25 6.05 11.69
C LEU A 72 -11.46 6.60 10.91
N PRO A 73 -11.81 5.98 9.77
CA PRO A 73 -13.01 6.36 9.04
C PRO A 73 -14.24 6.32 9.94
N ASP A 74 -15.21 7.18 9.66
CA ASP A 74 -16.48 7.24 10.40
C ASP A 74 -17.11 5.84 10.52
N PRO A 75 -17.33 5.32 11.74
CA PRO A 75 -17.90 3.99 11.94
C PRO A 75 -19.32 3.86 11.33
N GLU A 76 -20.05 4.97 11.21
CA GLU A 76 -21.39 5.01 10.63
C GLU A 76 -21.37 5.04 9.09
N ALA A 77 -20.22 5.34 8.48
CA ALA A 77 -20.06 5.30 7.03
C ALA A 77 -20.12 3.86 6.50
N SER A 78 -20.55 3.73 5.24
CA SER A 78 -20.60 2.43 4.58
C SER A 78 -19.19 1.82 4.48
N LEU A 79 -19.09 0.49 4.45
CA LEU A 79 -17.79 -0.17 4.29
C LEU A 79 -17.04 0.30 3.03
N ARG A 80 -17.78 0.58 1.94
CA ARG A 80 -17.21 1.12 0.72
C ARG A 80 -16.58 2.48 0.96
N ASP A 81 -17.26 3.38 1.64
CA ASP A 81 -16.75 4.73 1.91
C ASP A 81 -15.50 4.66 2.79
N ARG A 82 -15.50 3.80 3.82
CA ARG A 82 -14.31 3.58 4.66
C ARG A 82 -13.12 3.03 3.87
N LEU A 83 -13.35 2.05 3.01
CA LEU A 83 -12.29 1.50 2.14
C LEU A 83 -11.81 2.53 1.11
N PHE A 84 -12.72 3.33 0.56
CA PHE A 84 -12.41 4.40 -0.37
C PHE A 84 -11.47 5.40 0.29
N GLU A 85 -11.84 5.89 1.48
CA GLU A 85 -11.03 6.85 2.25
C GLU A 85 -9.64 6.31 2.56
N VAL A 86 -9.54 5.09 3.09
CA VAL A 86 -8.27 4.44 3.45
C VAL A 86 -7.35 4.29 2.24
N ILE A 87 -7.90 3.89 1.09
CA ILE A 87 -7.13 3.70 -0.15
C ILE A 87 -6.73 5.06 -0.76
N MET A 88 -7.63 6.05 -0.76
CA MET A 88 -7.32 7.40 -1.26
C MET A 88 -6.24 8.08 -0.44
N ARG A 89 -6.29 7.97 0.89
CA ARG A 89 -5.25 8.48 1.80
C ARG A 89 -3.87 7.91 1.45
N ARG A 90 -3.82 6.63 1.07
CA ARG A 90 -2.59 5.98 0.61
C ARG A 90 -2.10 6.54 -0.72
N PHE A 91 -2.99 6.70 -1.70
CA PHE A 91 -2.63 7.27 -3.00
C PHE A 91 -2.12 8.72 -2.87
N GLU A 92 -2.73 9.50 -1.99
CA GLU A 92 -2.30 10.86 -1.67
C GLU A 92 -0.88 10.87 -1.07
N ALA A 93 -0.61 10.01 -0.08
CA ALA A 93 0.73 9.89 0.52
C ALA A 93 1.80 9.41 -0.49
N MET A 94 1.41 8.63 -1.50
CA MET A 94 2.31 8.18 -2.57
C MET A 94 2.53 9.23 -3.67
N ARG A 95 1.67 10.25 -3.76
CA ARG A 95 1.65 11.24 -4.86
C ARG A 95 2.99 11.94 -5.11
N PRO A 96 3.72 12.41 -4.08
CA PRO A 96 5.03 13.05 -4.30
C PRO A 96 6.08 12.11 -4.92
N HIS A 97 5.87 10.79 -4.83
CA HIS A 97 6.82 9.76 -5.25
C HIS A 97 6.31 8.94 -6.44
N ARG A 98 5.29 9.42 -7.17
CA ARG A 98 4.66 8.65 -8.26
C ARG A 98 5.65 8.17 -9.32
N GLN A 99 6.55 9.04 -9.78
CA GLN A 99 7.56 8.68 -10.79
C GLN A 99 8.49 7.57 -10.29
N ALA A 100 8.92 7.66 -9.02
CA ALA A 100 9.74 6.63 -8.38
C ALA A 100 8.99 5.29 -8.32
N ILE A 101 7.72 5.31 -7.89
CA ILE A 101 6.88 4.10 -7.81
C ILE A 101 6.67 3.48 -9.19
N ARG A 102 6.42 4.29 -10.23
CA ARG A 102 6.32 3.84 -11.63
C ARG A 102 7.61 3.14 -12.08
N ALA A 103 8.76 3.73 -11.76
CA ALA A 103 10.08 3.17 -12.10
C ALA A 103 10.40 1.88 -11.33
N ILE A 104 10.01 1.79 -10.05
CA ILE A 104 10.15 0.60 -9.20
C ILE A 104 9.30 -0.56 -9.74
N LEU A 105 8.03 -0.30 -10.05
CA LEU A 105 7.11 -1.32 -10.54
C LEU A 105 7.53 -1.84 -11.93
N SER A 106 7.92 -0.94 -12.84
CA SER A 106 8.42 -1.36 -14.16
C SER A 106 9.73 -2.14 -14.07
N GLY A 107 10.64 -1.76 -13.16
CA GLY A 107 11.90 -2.46 -12.95
C GLY A 107 11.72 -3.85 -12.32
N THR A 108 10.80 -3.99 -11.35
CA THR A 108 10.50 -5.26 -10.67
C THR A 108 9.65 -6.20 -11.53
N ALA A 109 8.78 -5.68 -12.40
CA ALA A 109 8.04 -6.51 -13.37
C ALA A 109 8.99 -7.29 -14.31
N ARG A 110 10.18 -6.76 -14.57
CA ARG A 110 11.23 -7.38 -15.39
C ARG A 110 12.20 -8.27 -14.59
N ASP A 111 11.90 -8.54 -13.32
CA ASP A 111 12.71 -9.38 -12.42
C ASP A 111 11.81 -10.36 -11.65
N PRO A 112 11.61 -11.58 -12.18
CA PRO A 112 10.75 -12.59 -11.56
C PRO A 112 11.15 -12.97 -10.14
N ALA A 113 12.44 -12.84 -9.77
CA ALA A 113 12.91 -13.17 -8.43
C ALA A 113 12.32 -12.23 -7.36
N MET A 114 11.90 -11.02 -7.75
CA MET A 114 11.35 -10.01 -6.85
C MET A 114 9.83 -10.16 -6.63
N TRP A 115 9.15 -10.96 -7.44
CA TRP A 115 7.68 -11.06 -7.41
C TRP A 115 7.12 -11.62 -6.10
N PRO A 116 7.70 -12.68 -5.48
CA PRO A 116 7.17 -13.20 -4.22
C PRO A 116 7.22 -12.18 -3.09
N GLY A 117 8.33 -11.42 -3.01
CA GLY A 117 8.50 -10.34 -2.04
C GLY A 117 7.48 -9.22 -2.24
N GLY A 118 7.30 -8.78 -3.49
CA GLY A 118 6.29 -7.78 -3.85
C GLY A 118 4.87 -8.24 -3.54
N ALA A 119 4.51 -9.47 -3.91
CA ALA A 119 3.20 -10.05 -3.66
C ALA A 119 2.89 -10.14 -2.16
N LYS A 120 3.83 -10.65 -1.36
CA LYS A 120 3.70 -10.68 0.11
C LYS A 120 3.47 -9.29 0.68
N ARG A 121 4.20 -8.28 0.17
CA ARG A 121 4.09 -6.91 0.65
C ARG A 121 2.74 -6.27 0.31
N ILE A 122 2.25 -6.49 -0.90
CA ILE A 122 0.93 -6.01 -1.34
C ILE A 122 -0.19 -6.66 -0.50
N LEU A 123 -0.11 -7.97 -0.24
CA LEU A 123 -1.06 -8.67 0.61
C LEU A 123 -1.03 -8.14 2.05
N GLY A 124 0.16 -7.84 2.59
CA GLY A 124 0.30 -7.20 3.90
C GLY A 124 -0.37 -5.83 3.97
N SER A 125 -0.10 -4.94 3.01
CA SER A 125 -0.76 -3.63 2.96
C SER A 125 -2.28 -3.78 2.80
N ALA A 126 -2.76 -4.72 1.99
CA ALA A 126 -4.19 -4.97 1.83
C ALA A 126 -4.84 -5.45 3.13
N ALA A 127 -4.17 -6.29 3.92
CA ALA A 127 -4.66 -6.67 5.25
C ALA A 127 -4.77 -5.45 6.18
N LEU A 128 -3.75 -4.59 6.22
CA LEU A 128 -3.79 -3.37 7.04
C LEU A 128 -4.88 -2.40 6.59
N MET A 129 -5.11 -2.26 5.29
CA MET A 129 -6.22 -1.43 4.77
C MET A 129 -7.60 -1.98 5.15
N LEU A 130 -7.77 -3.31 5.22
CA LEU A 130 -9.00 -3.91 5.71
C LEU A 130 -9.20 -3.62 7.20
N GLU A 131 -8.16 -3.80 8.02
CA GLU A 131 -8.23 -3.52 9.46
C GLU A 131 -8.53 -2.03 9.73
N ALA A 132 -7.87 -1.12 8.99
CA ALA A 132 -8.13 0.32 9.08
C ALA A 132 -9.58 0.70 8.70
N ALA A 133 -10.22 -0.07 7.81
CA ALA A 133 -11.63 0.09 7.46
C ALA A 133 -12.61 -0.68 8.38
N GLY A 134 -12.11 -1.25 9.49
CA GLY A 134 -12.89 -2.00 10.47
C GLY A 134 -13.29 -3.41 10.02
N VAL A 135 -12.59 -3.99 9.04
CA VAL A 135 -12.84 -5.35 8.54
C VAL A 135 -11.72 -6.29 8.95
N SER A 136 -12.08 -7.31 9.73
CA SER A 136 -11.12 -8.34 10.10
C SER A 136 -10.54 -9.07 8.88
N SER A 137 -9.22 -9.12 8.83
CA SER A 137 -8.38 -9.85 7.87
C SER A 137 -8.05 -11.28 8.31
N SER A 138 -8.55 -11.71 9.47
CA SER A 138 -8.25 -13.00 10.10
C SER A 138 -9.02 -14.19 9.50
N GLY A 139 -8.41 -15.37 9.60
CA GLY A 139 -9.00 -16.64 9.18
C GLY A 139 -9.09 -16.85 7.66
N LEU A 140 -9.79 -17.92 7.24
CA LEU A 140 -9.89 -18.28 5.82
C LEU A 140 -10.68 -17.23 5.00
N ARG A 141 -11.78 -16.72 5.55
CA ARG A 141 -12.58 -15.65 4.93
C ARG A 141 -11.77 -14.34 4.84
N GLY A 142 -11.01 -14.01 5.88
CA GLY A 142 -10.12 -12.85 5.87
C GLY A 142 -9.06 -12.93 4.76
N ARG A 143 -8.42 -14.09 4.59
CA ARG A 143 -7.45 -14.31 3.48
C ARG A 143 -8.06 -14.11 2.09
N ILE A 144 -9.34 -14.47 1.89
CA ILE A 144 -10.05 -14.22 0.62
C ILE A 144 -10.25 -12.71 0.43
N LYS A 145 -10.70 -12.00 1.47
CA LYS A 145 -10.87 -10.53 1.43
C LYS A 145 -9.55 -9.82 1.14
N VAL A 146 -8.46 -10.23 1.79
CA VAL A 146 -7.12 -9.66 1.57
C VAL A 146 -6.70 -9.81 0.11
N LYS A 147 -6.87 -11.01 -0.48
CA LYS A 147 -6.54 -11.24 -1.90
C LYS A 147 -7.44 -10.42 -2.84
N GLY A 148 -8.73 -10.34 -2.55
CA GLY A 148 -9.67 -9.53 -3.31
C GLY A 148 -9.30 -8.05 -3.29
N LEU A 149 -9.02 -7.50 -2.11
CA LEU A 149 -8.61 -6.11 -1.95
C LEU A 149 -7.25 -5.85 -2.59
N ALA A 150 -6.28 -6.77 -2.47
CA ALA A 150 -4.99 -6.66 -3.14
C ALA A 150 -5.14 -6.58 -4.67
N GLY A 151 -5.99 -7.42 -5.27
CA GLY A 151 -6.28 -7.38 -6.70
C GLY A 151 -6.95 -6.08 -7.14
N LEU A 152 -7.93 -5.62 -6.37
CA LEU A 152 -8.59 -4.32 -6.58
C LEU A 152 -7.58 -3.17 -6.50
N TYR A 153 -6.79 -3.12 -5.43
CA TYR A 153 -5.77 -2.11 -5.19
C TYR A 153 -4.76 -2.07 -6.33
N LEU A 154 -4.25 -3.22 -6.79
CA LEU A 154 -3.32 -3.28 -7.92
C LEU A 154 -3.93 -2.77 -9.22
N LYS A 155 -5.22 -3.05 -9.46
CA LYS A 155 -5.92 -2.55 -10.63
C LYS A 155 -6.05 -1.03 -10.61
N VAL A 156 -6.40 -0.46 -9.46
CA VAL A 156 -6.53 1.00 -9.29
C VAL A 156 -5.15 1.68 -9.30
N LEU A 157 -4.14 1.06 -8.68
CA LEU A 157 -2.76 1.53 -8.69
C LEU A 157 -2.24 1.73 -10.10
N ARG A 158 -2.54 0.81 -11.04
CA ARG A 158 -2.18 0.99 -12.46
C ARG A 158 -2.81 2.24 -13.06
N VAL A 159 -4.08 2.50 -12.78
CA VAL A 159 -4.75 3.73 -13.26
C VAL A 159 -4.11 4.96 -12.63
N TRP A 160 -3.86 4.94 -11.32
CA TRP A 160 -3.23 6.04 -10.60
C TRP A 160 -1.83 6.37 -11.10
N LEU A 161 -1.07 5.35 -11.50
CA LEU A 161 0.26 5.56 -12.09
C LEU A 161 0.20 6.31 -13.41
N ASP A 162 -0.91 6.28 -14.14
CA ASP A 162 -1.09 6.99 -15.41
C ASP A 162 -1.93 8.26 -15.24
N ASP A 163 -2.35 8.58 -14.01
CA ASP A 163 -3.29 9.65 -13.70
C ASP A 163 -2.62 10.99 -13.41
N ASP A 164 -1.97 11.60 -14.41
CA ASP A 164 -1.15 12.81 -14.27
C ASP A 164 -1.92 14.11 -13.89
N GLY A 165 -3.23 14.04 -13.60
CA GLY A 165 -4.01 15.18 -13.15
C GLY A 165 -3.89 15.44 -11.64
N ASP A 166 -3.95 16.72 -11.24
CA ASP A 166 -3.77 17.15 -9.85
C ASP A 166 -4.82 16.57 -8.88
N GLY A 167 -6.05 16.34 -9.36
CA GLY A 167 -7.19 15.86 -8.58
C GLY A 167 -7.32 14.33 -8.46
N MET A 168 -6.51 13.54 -9.18
CA MET A 168 -6.64 12.08 -9.26
C MET A 168 -8.05 11.60 -9.70
N ASP A 169 -8.75 12.37 -10.53
CA ASP A 169 -10.16 12.11 -10.90
C ASP A 169 -10.36 10.72 -11.54
N ARG A 170 -9.43 10.30 -12.41
CA ARG A 170 -9.51 8.96 -13.04
C ARG A 170 -9.28 7.87 -12.02
N THR A 171 -8.38 8.09 -11.06
CA THR A 171 -8.14 7.18 -9.93
C THR A 171 -9.38 7.05 -9.07
N MET A 172 -9.99 8.16 -8.67
CA MET A 172 -11.22 8.17 -7.86
C MET A 172 -12.33 7.38 -8.57
N ALA A 173 -12.58 7.69 -9.85
CA ALA A 173 -13.60 6.99 -10.63
C ALA A 173 -13.26 5.51 -10.85
N ALA A 174 -11.99 5.13 -10.96
CA ALA A 174 -11.57 3.74 -11.06
C ALA A 174 -11.77 2.98 -9.74
N LEU A 175 -11.45 3.62 -8.61
CA LEU A 175 -11.63 3.08 -7.26
C LEU A 175 -13.11 2.88 -6.96
N ASP A 176 -13.93 3.89 -7.20
CA ASP A 176 -15.37 3.86 -6.99
C ASP A 176 -16.05 2.70 -7.74
N ARG A 177 -15.76 2.58 -9.03
CA ARG A 177 -16.23 1.47 -9.89
C ARG A 177 -15.68 0.11 -9.46
N ALA A 178 -14.50 0.06 -8.84
CA ALA A 178 -13.94 -1.20 -8.38
C ALA A 178 -14.62 -1.66 -7.08
N LEU A 179 -14.85 -0.75 -6.13
CA LEU A 179 -15.53 -1.04 -4.88
C LEU A 179 -17.01 -1.39 -5.10
N GLY A 180 -17.74 -0.64 -5.94
CA GLY A 180 -19.14 -0.95 -6.25
C GLY A 180 -19.35 -2.33 -6.90
N ARG A 181 -18.37 -2.82 -7.67
CA ARG A 181 -18.39 -4.19 -8.21
C ARG A 181 -18.27 -5.26 -7.13
N VAL A 182 -17.46 -5.00 -6.09
CA VAL A 182 -17.28 -5.93 -4.98
C VAL A 182 -18.54 -6.01 -4.13
N GLU A 183 -19.21 -4.88 -3.87
CA GLU A 183 -20.51 -4.87 -3.18
C GLU A 183 -21.56 -5.68 -3.93
N THR A 184 -21.67 -5.46 -5.24
CA THR A 184 -22.63 -6.18 -6.08
C THR A 184 -22.38 -7.69 -6.05
N VAL A 185 -21.11 -8.11 -6.18
CA VAL A 185 -20.73 -9.52 -6.13
C VAL A 185 -20.97 -10.13 -4.74
N ALA A 186 -20.69 -9.40 -3.67
CA ALA A 186 -20.96 -9.85 -2.30
C ALA A 186 -22.47 -10.03 -2.05
N VAL A 187 -23.29 -9.08 -2.49
CA VAL A 187 -24.77 -9.17 -2.39
C VAL A 187 -25.31 -10.34 -3.21
N VAL A 188 -24.80 -10.56 -4.43
CA VAL A 188 -25.22 -11.68 -5.29
C VAL A 188 -24.81 -13.03 -4.69
N LEU A 189 -23.58 -13.15 -4.17
CA LEU A 189 -23.11 -14.37 -3.50
C LEU A 189 -23.86 -14.65 -2.19
N CYS A 190 -24.22 -13.61 -1.43
CA CYS A 190 -25.05 -13.73 -0.23
C CYS A 190 -26.52 -14.05 -0.53
N ARG A 191 -27.05 -13.66 -1.70
CA ARG A 191 -28.39 -14.08 -2.14
C ARG A 191 -28.47 -15.56 -2.57
N GLY A 192 -27.34 -16.19 -2.90
CA GLY A 192 -27.27 -17.59 -3.34
C GLY A 192 -26.88 -18.61 -2.24
N LEU A 193 -26.55 -18.16 -1.04
CA LEU A 193 -26.21 -19.01 0.10
C LEU A 193 -27.14 -18.68 1.26
N PRO A 194 -27.80 -19.65 1.91
CA PRO A 194 -28.57 -19.37 3.11
C PRO A 194 -27.61 -18.89 4.20
N CYS A 195 -27.54 -17.58 4.39
CA CYS A 195 -27.04 -17.00 5.62
C CYS A 195 -27.93 -17.54 6.74
N ARG A 196 -27.45 -18.56 7.46
CA ARG A 196 -27.93 -18.86 8.82
C ARG A 196 -27.63 -17.62 9.67
N GLY A 197 -28.56 -16.67 9.63
CA GLY A 197 -28.65 -15.62 10.62
C GLY A 197 -29.00 -16.28 11.94
N THR A 198 -28.12 -16.08 12.91
CA THR A 198 -28.43 -16.17 14.32
C THR A 198 -29.69 -15.33 14.58
N THR A 199 -30.81 -16.00 14.78
CA THR A 199 -31.96 -15.46 15.51
C THR A 199 -31.89 -15.96 16.95
N ALA A 200 -32.34 -15.11 17.88
CA ALA A 200 -32.28 -15.19 19.35
C ALA A 200 -30.96 -14.67 19.92
N ASP A 201 -30.90 -13.65 20.78
CA ASP A 201 -31.94 -12.97 21.58
C ASP A 201 -31.38 -11.60 22.00
N ALA A 202 -32.21 -10.55 21.92
CA ALA A 202 -32.17 -9.37 22.79
C ALA A 202 -33.27 -8.39 22.35
N ALA A 203 -34.51 -8.71 22.73
CA ALA A 203 -35.52 -7.71 23.02
C ALA A 203 -35.97 -7.96 24.47
N ILE A 204 -36.08 -6.85 25.21
CA ILE A 204 -36.42 -6.67 26.64
C ILE A 204 -35.20 -6.66 27.57
#